data_AF-A0A8S9PDD4-F1
#
_entry.id   AF-A0A8S9PDD4-F1
#
_cell.length_a   1.000
_cell.length_b   1.000
_cell.length_c   1.000
_cell.angle_alpha   90.00
_cell.angle_beta   90.00
_cell.angle_gamma   90.00
#
_symmetry.space_group_name_H-M   'P 1'
#
loop_
_entity.id
_entity.type
_entity.pdbx_description
1 polymer ?
#
loop_
_entity_poly.entity_id
_entity_poly.type
_entity_poly.pdbx_seq_one_letter_code
_entity_poly.pdbx_strand_id
1 'polypeptide(L)'
;MHDLIPIRTSFIRKLLLRGPQHSIFSWSGKYTPQYTWLAQEFPKVNRTETPWLMVLMHSPWYNSYDYHYMEGETMRVMYEPWFVKYKVDVVFAGHVHGYERSERISNIAYNVVNGICSPVKDQSAPIYITIGDGGNHEGLSTKMTEPQPEYSAFREASFGHAIFSIRNRTHAYYGWHRNQDGCAVNCDTMWFFNRFWHPIDDSPDDDD
;
A
#
# COMPACT_ATOMS: atom_id res chain seq x y z
N MET A 1 -23.34 -27.87 -10.89
CA MET A 1 -23.44 -27.31 -9.52
C MET A 1 -22.07 -26.73 -9.21
N HIS A 2 -21.85 -25.47 -9.62
CA HIS A 2 -20.60 -24.75 -9.34
C HIS A 2 -20.94 -23.71 -8.28
N ASP A 3 -20.59 -24.01 -7.04
CA ASP A 3 -20.72 -23.08 -5.93
C ASP A 3 -19.68 -21.96 -6.12
N LEU A 4 -20.14 -20.83 -6.67
CA LEU A 4 -19.43 -19.57 -6.61
C LEU A 4 -19.45 -19.11 -5.15
N ILE A 5 -18.43 -19.50 -4.38
CA ILE A 5 -18.18 -18.89 -3.07
C ILE A 5 -17.94 -17.39 -3.32
N PRO A 6 -18.75 -16.48 -2.77
CA PRO A 6 -18.50 -15.05 -2.90
C PRO A 6 -17.15 -14.74 -2.25
N ILE A 7 -16.19 -14.22 -3.03
CA ILE A 7 -14.93 -13.76 -2.48
C ILE A 7 -15.24 -12.50 -1.66
N ARG A 8 -15.34 -12.67 -0.33
CA ARG A 8 -15.47 -11.55 0.60
C ARG A 8 -14.08 -10.95 0.81
N THR A 9 -14.02 -9.63 0.81
CA THR A 9 -12.77 -8.88 1.02
C THR A 9 -12.90 -8.10 2.31
N SER A 10 -11.91 -8.20 3.20
CA SER A 10 -11.86 -7.33 4.37
C SER A 10 -11.04 -6.12 4.01
N PHE A 11 -11.74 -5.00 3.88
CA PHE A 11 -11.07 -3.72 4.01
C PHE A 11 -11.10 -3.37 5.48
N ILE A 12 -9.95 -3.04 6.07
CA ILE A 12 -9.95 -2.20 7.27
C ILE A 12 -10.34 -0.80 6.79
N ARG A 13 -11.64 -0.61 6.59
CA ARG A 13 -12.30 0.66 6.21
C ARG A 13 -12.84 1.28 7.48
N LYS A 14 -12.40 2.50 7.78
CA LYS A 14 -13.31 3.49 8.35
C LYS A 14 -13.72 4.45 7.23
N LEU A 15 -14.89 4.19 6.66
CA LEU A 15 -15.62 5.19 5.90
C LEU A 15 -16.12 6.24 6.90
N LEU A 16 -15.36 7.31 7.10
CA LEU A 16 -15.84 8.52 7.77
C LEU A 16 -16.70 9.32 6.78
N LEU A 17 -17.89 8.81 6.45
CA LEU A 17 -18.92 9.64 5.82
C LEU A 17 -19.57 10.53 6.89
N ARG A 18 -18.92 11.67 7.18
CA ARG A 18 -19.58 12.92 7.57
C ARG A 18 -18.72 14.12 7.13
N GLY A 19 -19.07 14.73 6.00
CA GLY A 19 -18.58 16.06 5.60
C GLY A 19 -17.17 16.09 5.00
N PRO A 20 -16.83 17.17 4.27
CA PRO A 20 -15.88 17.14 3.16
C PRO A 20 -14.43 16.94 3.63
N GLN A 21 -13.69 16.15 2.83
CA GLN A 21 -12.22 16.02 2.82
C GLN A 21 -11.55 15.70 4.17
N HIS A 22 -11.55 14.44 4.62
CA HIS A 22 -10.63 14.03 5.69
C HIS A 22 -10.09 12.59 5.53
N SER A 23 -8.77 12.51 5.58
CA SER A 23 -7.85 11.38 5.42
C SER A 23 -8.21 10.13 6.25
N ILE A 24 -7.99 8.93 5.67
CA ILE A 24 -8.31 7.63 6.32
C ILE A 24 -7.34 7.27 7.47
N PHE A 25 -6.24 7.99 7.64
CA PHE A 25 -5.39 7.92 8.84
C PHE A 25 -4.92 9.34 9.16
N SER A 26 -5.47 9.95 10.22
CA SER A 26 -4.99 11.24 10.73
C SER A 26 -3.73 11.02 11.56
N TRP A 27 -2.91 12.07 11.72
CA TRP A 27 -1.76 12.13 12.64
C TRP A 27 -2.19 11.70 14.05
N SER A 28 -2.09 10.41 14.38
CA SER A 28 -2.75 9.85 15.57
C SER A 28 -1.75 9.04 16.39
N GLY A 29 -1.31 9.65 17.49
CA GLY A 29 -0.39 9.05 18.45
C GLY A 29 -0.94 7.80 19.17
N LYS A 30 -0.08 7.18 19.97
CA LYS A 30 -0.47 6.08 20.88
C LYS A 30 -1.63 6.52 21.78
N TYR A 31 -2.51 5.56 22.11
CA TYR A 31 -3.69 5.74 22.99
C TYR A 31 -4.79 6.65 22.46
N THR A 32 -4.69 7.12 21.21
CA THR A 32 -5.81 7.82 20.55
C THR A 32 -6.97 6.86 20.23
N PRO A 33 -8.19 7.37 20.00
CA PRO A 33 -9.31 6.53 19.57
C PRO A 33 -9.01 5.72 18.30
N GLN A 34 -8.26 6.29 17.34
CA GLN A 34 -7.84 5.58 16.13
C GLN A 34 -6.86 4.45 16.45
N TYR A 35 -5.85 4.70 17.28
CA TYR A 35 -4.89 3.68 17.69
C TYR A 35 -5.57 2.51 18.39
N THR A 36 -6.43 2.80 19.37
CA THR A 36 -7.15 1.79 20.16
C THR A 36 -8.12 0.99 19.29
N TRP A 37 -8.83 1.66 18.38
CA TRP A 37 -9.69 0.99 17.41
C TRP A 37 -8.88 0.05 16.51
N LEU A 38 -7.80 0.53 15.89
CA LEU A 38 -7.01 -0.27 14.96
C LEU A 38 -6.36 -1.48 15.67
N ALA A 39 -5.90 -1.31 16.91
CA ALA A 39 -5.37 -2.40 17.75
C ALA A 39 -6.41 -3.51 17.99
N GLN A 40 -7.70 -3.15 18.05
CA GLN A 40 -8.81 -4.09 18.23
C GLN A 40 -9.33 -4.66 16.92
N GLU A 41 -9.21 -3.96 15.79
CA GLU A 41 -9.69 -4.43 14.50
C GLU A 41 -8.79 -5.50 13.87
N PHE A 42 -7.47 -5.37 13.96
CA PHE A 42 -6.57 -6.36 13.37
C PHE A 42 -6.82 -7.81 13.86
N PRO A 43 -7.00 -8.07 15.18
CA PRO A 43 -7.35 -9.40 15.67
C PRO A 43 -8.68 -9.96 15.15
N LYS A 44 -9.61 -9.11 14.69
CA LYS A 44 -10.91 -9.54 14.17
C LYS A 44 -10.85 -10.01 12.72
N VAL A 45 -9.73 -9.78 12.01
CA VAL A 45 -9.57 -10.18 10.62
C VAL A 45 -9.51 -11.70 10.53
N ASN A 46 -10.57 -12.29 9.97
CA ASN A 46 -10.60 -13.71 9.64
C ASN A 46 -10.10 -13.93 8.19
N ARG A 47 -8.85 -14.36 8.04
CA ARG A 47 -8.22 -14.63 6.73
C ARG A 47 -8.82 -15.83 5.98
N THR A 48 -9.66 -16.63 6.64
CA THR A 48 -10.40 -17.73 5.98
C THR A 48 -11.70 -17.28 5.33
N GLU A 49 -12.36 -16.25 5.89
CA GLU A 49 -13.54 -15.63 5.28
C GLU A 49 -13.14 -14.53 4.29
N THR A 50 -12.13 -13.73 4.68
CA THR A 50 -11.65 -12.57 3.94
C THR A 50 -10.16 -12.69 3.69
N PRO A 51 -9.73 -13.38 2.62
CA PRO A 51 -8.33 -13.69 2.40
C PRO A 51 -7.49 -12.46 2.11
N TRP A 52 -8.03 -11.42 1.48
CA TRP A 52 -7.29 -10.18 1.17
C TRP A 52 -7.49 -9.14 2.27
N LEU A 53 -6.40 -8.74 2.91
CA LEU A 53 -6.37 -7.62 3.86
C LEU A 53 -5.70 -6.43 3.20
N MET A 54 -6.49 -5.39 2.99
CA MET A 54 -6.03 -4.14 2.40
C MET A 54 -6.19 -2.99 3.37
N VAL A 55 -5.23 -2.07 3.36
CA VAL A 55 -5.28 -0.83 4.11
C VAL A 55 -5.32 0.35 3.14
N LEU A 56 -6.15 1.34 3.45
CA LEU A 56 -6.21 2.60 2.72
C LEU A 56 -5.74 3.70 3.65
N MET A 57 -4.89 4.60 3.17
CA MET A 57 -4.47 5.80 3.87
C MET A 57 -4.35 6.96 2.88
N HIS A 58 -4.15 8.18 3.37
CA HIS A 58 -3.95 9.32 2.47
C HIS A 58 -2.45 9.54 2.21
N SER A 59 -1.68 9.85 3.26
CA SER A 59 -0.25 10.10 3.16
C SER A 59 0.53 8.77 3.08
N PRO A 60 1.36 8.56 2.04
CA PRO A 60 2.16 7.35 1.88
C PRO A 60 3.28 7.27 2.91
N TRP A 61 3.59 6.06 3.37
CA TRP A 61 4.71 5.82 4.31
C TRP A 61 6.04 5.58 3.59
N TYR A 62 5.97 4.97 2.40
CA TYR A 62 7.09 4.86 1.49
C TYR A 62 6.77 5.72 0.27
N ASN A 63 7.60 6.75 0.07
CA ASN A 63 7.45 7.75 -0.97
C ASN A 63 8.84 8.21 -1.38
N SER A 64 9.18 8.03 -2.66
CA SER A 64 10.44 8.51 -3.23
C SER A 64 10.27 9.76 -4.10
N TYR A 65 9.10 10.41 -4.06
CA TYR A 65 8.93 11.77 -4.57
C TYR A 65 9.44 12.80 -3.56
N ASP A 66 9.98 13.91 -4.05
CA ASP A 66 10.38 15.04 -3.21
C ASP A 66 9.16 15.67 -2.51
N TYR A 67 8.01 15.66 -3.20
CA TYR A 67 6.77 16.19 -2.68
C TYR A 67 6.22 15.29 -1.57
N HIS A 68 5.93 15.88 -0.41
CA HIS A 68 5.51 15.17 0.80
C HIS A 68 6.49 14.07 1.27
N TYR A 69 7.79 14.22 0.97
CA TYR A 69 8.82 13.28 1.40
C TYR A 69 8.86 13.16 2.93
N MET A 70 8.85 11.92 3.43
CA MET A 70 8.88 11.57 4.86
C MET A 70 7.69 12.05 5.72
N GLU A 71 6.62 12.61 5.15
CA GLU A 71 5.46 13.04 5.94
C GLU A 71 4.75 11.87 6.66
N GLY A 72 4.77 10.68 6.06
CA GLY A 72 4.18 9.46 6.63
C GLY A 72 4.96 8.82 7.78
N GLU A 73 6.17 9.28 8.10
CA GLU A 73 7.09 8.59 9.01
C GLU A 73 6.53 8.37 10.42
N THR A 74 5.80 9.35 10.95
CA THR A 74 5.22 9.22 12.30
C THR A 74 4.22 8.08 12.38
N MET A 75 3.40 7.90 11.34
CA MET A 75 2.42 6.82 11.23
C MET A 75 3.12 5.49 10.95
N ARG A 76 4.15 5.48 10.08
CA ARG A 76 4.95 4.29 9.78
C ARG A 76 5.54 3.68 11.05
N VAL A 77 6.24 4.48 11.87
CA VAL A 77 6.85 4.02 13.13
C VAL A 77 5.82 3.40 14.09
N MET A 78 4.58 3.89 14.09
CA MET A 78 3.53 3.40 14.98
C MET A 78 2.87 2.11 14.49
N TYR A 79 2.61 1.99 13.19
CA TYR A 79 1.67 1.01 12.65
C TYR A 79 2.29 0.01 11.67
N GLU A 80 3.45 0.29 11.07
CA GLU A 80 4.16 -0.66 10.20
C GLU A 80 4.43 -2.01 10.91
N PRO A 81 4.85 -2.05 12.19
CA PRO A 81 5.02 -3.33 12.90
C PRO A 81 3.73 -4.16 12.95
N TRP A 82 2.57 -3.52 12.97
CA TRP A 82 1.28 -4.22 12.92
C TRP A 82 0.97 -4.72 11.51
N PHE A 83 1.30 -3.96 10.48
CA PHE A 83 1.02 -4.35 9.11
C PHE A 83 1.84 -5.58 8.72
N VAL A 84 3.10 -5.64 9.15
CA VAL A 84 3.97 -6.81 9.02
C VAL A 84 3.43 -7.98 9.87
N LYS A 85 3.10 -7.74 11.15
CA LYS A 85 2.57 -8.79 12.05
C LYS A 85 1.31 -9.46 11.51
N TYR A 86 0.38 -8.67 10.98
CA TYR A 86 -0.90 -9.16 10.45
C TYR A 86 -0.85 -9.47 8.95
N LYS A 87 0.33 -9.41 8.32
CA LYS A 87 0.56 -9.79 6.93
C LYS A 87 -0.43 -9.11 5.98
N VAL A 88 -0.52 -7.78 6.10
CA VAL A 88 -1.30 -6.94 5.16
C VAL A 88 -0.80 -7.22 3.75
N ASP A 89 -1.70 -7.40 2.78
CA ASP A 89 -1.31 -7.76 1.43
C ASP A 89 -0.82 -6.52 0.65
N VAL A 90 -1.56 -5.42 0.76
CA VAL A 90 -1.30 -4.15 0.08
C VAL A 90 -1.84 -2.96 0.87
N VAL A 91 -1.12 -1.83 0.79
CA VAL A 91 -1.50 -0.53 1.33
C VAL A 91 -1.62 0.45 0.17
N PHE A 92 -2.78 1.09 0.01
CA PHE A 92 -2.97 2.15 -0.97
C PHE A 92 -2.97 3.53 -0.29
N ALA A 93 -2.21 4.44 -0.87
CA ALA A 93 -2.12 5.84 -0.49
C ALA A 93 -2.36 6.76 -1.70
N GLY A 94 -2.65 8.03 -1.42
CA GLY A 94 -2.71 9.08 -2.44
C GLY A 94 -1.72 10.17 -2.08
N HIS A 95 -2.23 11.40 -1.92
CA HIS A 95 -1.52 12.59 -1.41
C HIS A 95 -0.41 13.12 -2.33
N VAL A 96 0.54 12.27 -2.72
CA VAL A 96 1.53 12.58 -3.74
C VAL A 96 0.90 12.43 -5.12
N HIS A 97 1.06 13.43 -5.98
CA HIS A 97 0.42 13.50 -7.28
C HIS A 97 1.24 12.78 -8.36
N GLY A 98 1.46 11.48 -8.14
CA GLY A 98 2.19 10.59 -9.02
C GLY A 98 1.90 9.14 -8.68
N TYR A 99 2.51 8.24 -9.43
CA TYR A 99 2.40 6.80 -9.21
C TYR A 99 3.70 6.25 -8.62
N GLU A 100 3.59 5.38 -7.61
CA GLU A 100 4.71 4.59 -7.08
C GLU A 100 4.22 3.26 -6.53
N ARG A 101 5.01 2.21 -6.74
CA ARG A 101 4.85 0.87 -6.14
C ARG A 101 6.16 0.49 -5.46
N SER A 102 6.06 0.11 -4.19
CA SER A 102 7.22 -0.40 -3.45
C SER A 102 7.46 -1.89 -3.72
N GLU A 103 8.67 -2.34 -3.38
CA GLU A 103 8.93 -3.73 -3.05
C GLU A 103 8.26 -4.14 -1.72
N ARG A 104 8.24 -5.44 -1.40
CA ARG A 104 7.88 -5.90 -0.06
C ARG A 104 9.01 -5.68 0.91
N ILE A 105 8.92 -4.61 1.66
CA ILE A 105 9.96 -4.13 2.56
C ILE A 105 9.38 -3.73 3.91
N SER A 106 10.20 -3.84 4.95
CA SER A 106 9.88 -3.31 6.27
C SER A 106 11.07 -2.56 6.88
N ASN A 107 10.77 -1.55 7.70
CA ASN A 107 11.76 -0.80 8.46
C ASN A 107 11.36 -0.68 9.93
N ILE A 108 11.21 -1.85 10.57
CA ILE A 108 10.68 -2.00 11.94
C ILE A 108 11.73 -2.42 12.98
N ALA A 109 12.98 -2.60 12.57
CA ALA A 109 14.06 -3.11 13.44
C ALA A 109 14.70 -2.01 14.32
N TYR A 110 14.50 -0.73 13.99
CA TYR A 110 15.14 0.38 14.68
C TYR A 110 14.77 0.45 16.17
N ASN A 111 15.77 0.53 17.06
CA ASN A 111 15.56 0.67 18.50
C ASN A 111 16.39 1.80 19.14
N VAL A 112 16.82 2.79 18.34
CA VAL A 112 17.74 3.88 18.72
C VAL A 112 19.19 3.43 18.91
N VAL A 113 19.44 2.36 19.67
CA VAL A 113 20.80 1.91 20.01
C VAL A 113 21.45 1.11 18.88
N ASN A 114 20.67 0.30 18.17
CA ASN A 114 21.18 -0.62 17.14
C ASN A 114 21.50 0.07 15.81
N GLY A 115 21.02 1.28 15.57
CA GLY A 115 21.21 2.01 14.31
C GLY A 115 20.61 1.35 13.07
N ILE A 116 19.76 0.32 13.21
CA ILE A 116 19.19 -0.41 12.08
C ILE A 116 17.97 0.37 11.56
N CYS A 117 18.17 1.26 10.59
CA CYS A 117 17.15 2.17 10.06
C CYS A 117 16.95 2.08 8.54
N SER A 118 17.59 1.13 7.87
CA SER A 118 17.40 0.88 6.44
C SER A 118 16.24 -0.10 6.22
N PRO A 119 15.34 0.18 5.27
CA PRO A 119 14.34 -0.81 4.84
C PRO A 119 15.01 -2.07 4.31
N VAL A 120 14.44 -3.24 4.61
CA VAL A 120 14.93 -4.55 4.15
C VAL A 120 13.80 -5.34 3.51
N LYS A 121 14.13 -6.21 2.54
CA LYS A 121 13.15 -7.13 1.94
C LYS A 121 12.50 -7.99 3.03
N ASP A 122 11.17 -8.02 3.05
CA ASP A 122 10.36 -8.72 4.06
C ASP A 122 9.08 -9.25 3.43
N GLN A 123 9.02 -10.55 3.19
CA GLN A 123 7.86 -11.21 2.56
C GLN A 123 6.58 -11.16 3.41
N SER A 124 6.66 -10.79 4.69
CA SER A 124 5.50 -10.54 5.56
C SER A 124 4.97 -9.11 5.46
N ALA A 125 5.73 -8.19 4.85
CA ALA A 125 5.32 -6.81 4.67
C ALA A 125 4.33 -6.65 3.50
N PRO A 126 3.45 -5.63 3.56
CA PRO A 126 2.64 -5.26 2.42
C PRO A 126 3.48 -4.62 1.31
N ILE A 127 2.91 -4.58 0.12
CA ILE A 127 3.34 -3.64 -0.92
C ILE A 127 2.64 -2.30 -0.66
N TYR A 128 3.39 -1.21 -0.72
CA TYR A 128 2.87 0.15 -0.61
C TYR A 128 2.70 0.72 -2.01
N ILE A 129 1.51 1.26 -2.30
CA ILE A 129 1.18 1.86 -3.58
C ILE A 129 0.70 3.28 -3.36
N THR A 130 1.38 4.24 -3.99
CA THR A 130 0.95 5.62 -4.15
C THR A 130 0.19 5.73 -5.47
N ILE A 131 -1.10 6.09 -5.39
CA ILE A 131 -2.01 6.25 -6.53
C ILE A 131 -2.81 7.57 -6.39
N GLY A 132 -2.07 8.67 -6.20
CA GLY A 132 -2.62 10.03 -6.02
C GLY A 132 -2.71 10.83 -7.32
N ASP A 133 -2.59 10.17 -8.45
CA ASP A 133 -2.43 10.67 -9.82
C ASP A 133 -3.77 10.84 -10.58
N GLY A 134 -4.87 11.07 -9.86
CA GLY A 134 -6.21 11.12 -10.46
C GLY A 134 -6.56 12.40 -11.25
N GLY A 135 -5.65 13.36 -11.40
CA GLY A 135 -5.91 14.62 -12.16
C GLY A 135 -6.28 15.83 -11.31
N ASN A 136 -5.62 16.02 -10.16
CA ASN A 136 -5.84 17.17 -9.28
C ASN A 136 -5.41 18.51 -9.96
N HIS A 137 -5.87 19.64 -9.41
CA HIS A 137 -5.59 20.98 -9.99
C HIS A 137 -4.17 21.50 -9.71
N GLU A 138 -3.45 20.93 -8.75
CA GLU A 138 -2.07 21.33 -8.38
C GLU A 138 -1.05 20.76 -9.37
N GLY A 139 -1.44 19.79 -10.18
CA GLY A 139 -0.63 19.16 -11.21
C GLY A 139 0.08 17.90 -10.72
N LEU A 140 0.99 17.38 -11.56
CA LEU A 140 1.80 16.20 -11.26
C LEU A 140 3.03 16.56 -10.43
N SER A 141 3.37 15.69 -9.47
CA SER A 141 4.65 15.71 -8.79
C SER A 141 5.70 15.06 -9.70
N THR A 142 6.60 15.84 -10.29
CA THR A 142 7.60 15.31 -11.26
C THR A 142 8.99 15.10 -10.69
N LYS A 143 9.29 15.67 -9.52
CA LYS A 143 10.61 15.54 -8.88
C LYS A 143 10.64 14.32 -7.96
N MET A 144 11.64 13.47 -8.16
CA MET A 144 11.88 12.26 -7.41
C MET A 144 13.29 12.28 -6.81
N THR A 145 13.47 11.56 -5.72
CA THR A 145 14.79 11.34 -5.13
C THR A 145 15.66 10.52 -6.08
N GLU A 146 16.95 10.85 -6.16
CA GLU A 146 17.90 10.17 -7.04
C GLU A 146 19.12 9.66 -6.26
N PRO A 147 19.58 8.41 -6.51
CA PRO A 147 18.98 7.41 -7.40
C PRO A 147 17.66 6.85 -6.85
N GLN A 148 16.92 6.09 -7.68
CA GLN A 148 15.76 5.33 -7.21
C GLN A 148 16.16 4.44 -6.02
N PRO A 149 15.52 4.60 -4.85
CA PRO A 149 15.88 3.79 -3.69
C PRO A 149 15.42 2.34 -3.89
N GLU A 150 16.16 1.38 -3.34
CA GLU A 150 15.91 -0.07 -3.50
C GLU A 150 14.51 -0.52 -3.04
N TYR A 151 13.82 0.27 -2.19
CA TYR A 151 12.46 -0.04 -1.78
C TYR A 151 11.39 0.32 -2.83
N SER A 152 11.73 1.14 -3.83
CA SER A 152 10.82 1.60 -4.88
C SER A 152 10.99 0.68 -6.09
N ALA A 153 9.95 -0.10 -6.41
CA ALA A 153 9.97 -1.04 -7.53
C ALA A 153 9.67 -0.34 -8.86
N PHE A 154 8.67 0.54 -8.86
CA PHE A 154 8.28 1.32 -10.03
C PHE A 154 7.76 2.69 -9.59
N ARG A 155 8.09 3.74 -10.33
CA ARG A 155 7.59 5.10 -10.09
C ARG A 155 7.49 5.89 -11.40
N GLU A 156 6.39 6.61 -11.59
CA GLU A 156 6.20 7.46 -12.76
C GLU A 156 5.25 8.63 -12.47
N ALA A 157 5.62 9.82 -12.93
CA ALA A 157 4.79 11.03 -12.86
C ALA A 157 3.89 11.14 -14.10
N SER A 158 2.80 10.37 -14.12
CA SER A 158 1.73 10.47 -15.12
C SER A 158 0.37 10.43 -14.41
N PHE A 159 -0.66 11.06 -15.00
CA PHE A 159 -2.01 10.88 -14.49
C PHE A 159 -2.55 9.51 -14.89
N GLY A 160 -3.38 8.92 -14.03
CA GLY A 160 -3.84 7.57 -14.24
C GLY A 160 -4.83 7.08 -13.20
N HIS A 161 -5.09 5.77 -13.27
CA HIS A 161 -5.84 5.01 -12.28
C HIS A 161 -5.38 3.56 -12.28
N ALA A 162 -5.66 2.83 -11.21
CA ALA A 162 -5.31 1.41 -11.11
C ALA A 162 -6.51 0.52 -10.84
N ILE A 163 -6.41 -0.73 -11.29
CA ILE A 163 -7.40 -1.78 -11.09
C ILE A 163 -6.75 -2.92 -10.30
N PHE A 164 -7.28 -3.21 -9.11
CA PHE A 164 -6.91 -4.38 -8.30
C PHE A 164 -7.98 -5.47 -8.42
N SER A 165 -7.73 -6.46 -9.26
CA SER A 165 -8.66 -7.54 -9.62
C SER A 165 -8.36 -8.82 -8.83
N ILE A 166 -9.13 -9.06 -7.76
CA ILE A 166 -9.04 -10.31 -6.99
C ILE A 166 -9.58 -11.48 -7.81
N ARG A 167 -8.75 -12.50 -8.05
CA ARG A 167 -9.15 -13.69 -8.81
C ARG A 167 -9.65 -14.81 -7.90
N ASN A 168 -8.94 -15.06 -6.81
CA ASN A 168 -9.26 -16.06 -5.81
C ASN A 168 -8.54 -15.74 -4.49
N ARG A 169 -8.49 -16.69 -3.54
CA ARG A 169 -7.83 -16.47 -2.24
C ARG A 169 -6.30 -16.38 -2.30
N THR A 170 -5.66 -16.78 -3.40
CA THR A 170 -4.21 -16.79 -3.56
C THR A 170 -3.69 -15.74 -4.54
N HIS A 171 -4.47 -15.38 -5.57
CA HIS A 171 -4.05 -14.49 -6.66
C HIS A 171 -4.95 -13.26 -6.80
N ALA A 172 -4.34 -12.10 -6.91
CA ALA A 172 -4.96 -10.88 -7.41
C ALA A 172 -4.07 -10.28 -8.51
N TYR A 173 -4.68 -9.62 -9.49
CA TYR A 173 -3.96 -8.96 -10.57
C TYR A 173 -4.10 -7.45 -10.42
N TYR A 174 -2.98 -6.75 -10.43
CA TYR A 174 -2.92 -5.31 -10.36
C TYR A 174 -2.45 -4.75 -11.71
N GLY A 175 -3.10 -3.69 -12.18
CA GLY A 175 -2.68 -2.94 -13.35
C GLY A 175 -2.90 -1.45 -13.14
N TRP A 176 -1.87 -0.65 -13.45
CA TRP A 176 -1.95 0.81 -13.50
C TRP A 176 -2.05 1.28 -14.95
N HIS A 177 -2.96 2.22 -15.19
CA HIS A 177 -3.31 2.74 -16.51
C HIS A 177 -3.08 4.25 -16.53
N ARG A 178 -2.27 4.71 -17.48
CA ARG A 178 -2.05 6.14 -17.72
C ARG A 178 -3.19 6.72 -18.53
N ASN A 179 -3.54 7.97 -18.26
CA ASN A 179 -4.60 8.67 -18.99
C ASN A 179 -4.24 8.96 -20.45
N GLN A 180 -2.94 9.08 -20.78
CA GLN A 180 -2.49 9.28 -22.16
C GLN A 180 -2.54 8.01 -23.01
N ASP A 181 -2.61 6.82 -22.39
CA ASP A 181 -2.67 5.57 -23.12
C ASP A 181 -4.12 5.17 -23.44
N GLY A 182 -4.30 4.28 -24.41
CA GLY A 182 -5.61 3.65 -24.62
C GLY A 182 -6.04 2.87 -23.36
N CYS A 183 -7.34 2.84 -23.04
CA CYS A 183 -7.86 2.24 -21.80
C CYS A 183 -7.48 0.76 -21.56
N ALA A 184 -6.98 0.05 -22.59
CA ALA A 184 -6.54 -1.34 -22.52
C ALA A 184 -5.03 -1.51 -22.29
N VAL A 185 -4.25 -0.44 -22.26
CA VAL A 185 -2.81 -0.47 -22.03
C VAL A 185 -2.56 -0.39 -20.52
N ASN A 186 -1.79 -1.35 -19.99
CA ASN A 186 -1.31 -1.32 -18.62
C ASN A 186 0.15 -0.90 -18.64
N CYS A 187 0.51 0.19 -17.94
CA CYS A 187 1.87 0.69 -17.89
C CYS A 187 2.72 -0.03 -16.85
N ASP A 188 2.15 -0.31 -15.67
CA ASP A 188 2.73 -1.18 -14.66
C ASP A 188 1.72 -2.27 -14.30
N THR A 189 2.19 -3.50 -14.14
CA THR A 189 1.36 -4.65 -13.79
C THR A 189 2.06 -5.58 -12.84
N MET A 190 1.27 -6.23 -11.99
CA MET A 190 1.83 -7.16 -11.02
C MET A 190 0.81 -8.22 -10.62
N TRP A 191 1.27 -9.46 -10.48
CA TRP A 191 0.53 -10.49 -9.76
C TRP A 191 0.82 -10.36 -8.26
N PHE A 192 -0.25 -10.23 -7.48
CA PHE A 192 -0.19 -10.29 -6.04
C PHE A 192 -0.41 -11.72 -5.59
N PHE A 193 0.51 -12.24 -4.78
CA PHE A 193 0.32 -13.50 -4.07
C PHE A 193 -0.08 -13.25 -2.61
N ASN A 194 -1.18 -13.86 -2.18
CA ASN A 194 -1.78 -13.61 -0.88
C ASN A 194 -0.85 -13.99 0.27
N ARG A 195 -0.61 -13.08 1.21
CA ARG A 195 0.36 -13.28 2.30
C ARG A 195 -0.05 -14.33 3.33
N PHE A 196 -1.30 -14.79 3.30
CA PHE A 196 -1.80 -15.85 4.19
C PHE A 196 -1.91 -17.20 3.47
N TRP A 197 -2.44 -17.21 2.24
CA TRP A 197 -2.72 -18.46 1.50
C TRP A 197 -1.64 -18.86 0.49
N HIS A 198 -0.79 -17.93 0.06
CA HIS A 198 0.26 -18.16 -0.93
C HIS A 198 1.46 -17.20 -0.73
N PRO A 199 2.20 -17.27 0.39
CA PRO A 199 3.25 -16.32 0.73
C PRO A 199 4.57 -16.64 0.01
N ILE A 200 4.56 -16.61 -1.31
CA ILE A 200 5.77 -16.70 -2.15
C ILE A 200 6.24 -15.30 -2.56
N ASP A 201 7.47 -15.20 -3.05
CA ASP A 201 7.98 -13.95 -3.58
C ASP A 201 7.17 -13.52 -4.82
N ASP A 202 6.73 -12.26 -4.83
CA ASP A 202 6.06 -11.63 -5.95
C ASP A 202 6.88 -10.49 -6.58
N SER A 203 8.13 -10.26 -6.14
CA SER A 203 9.00 -9.30 -6.82
C SER A 203 9.24 -9.71 -8.28
N PRO A 204 9.31 -8.76 -9.23
CA PRO A 204 9.79 -9.06 -10.58
C PRO A 204 11.16 -9.73 -10.50
N ASP A 205 11.41 -10.76 -11.31
CA ASP A 205 12.77 -11.30 -11.45
C ASP A 205 13.65 -10.19 -12.06
N ASP A 206 14.88 -10.01 -11.54
CA ASP A 206 15.82 -8.97 -11.98
C ASP A 206 16.34 -9.16 -13.44
N ASP A 207 15.72 -10.05 -14.23
CA ASP A 207 16.23 -10.62 -15.48
C ASP A 207 15.44 -10.25 -16.77
N ASP A 208 14.48 -9.32 -16.74
CA ASP A 208 13.74 -8.86 -17.95
C ASP A 208 14.05 -7.40 -18.37
#